data_AF-A0A925Q5T1-F1
#
_entry.id   AF-A0A925Q5T1-F1
#
_cell.length_a   1.000
_cell.length_b   1.000
_cell.length_c   1.000
_cell.angle_alpha   90.00
_cell.angle_beta   90.00
_cell.angle_gamma   90.00
#
_symmetry.space_group_name_H-M   'P 1'
#
loop_
_entity.id
_entity.type
_entity.pdbx_description
1 polymer ?
#
loop_
_entity_poly.entity_id
_entity_poly.type
_entity_poly.pdbx_seq_one_letter_code
_entity_poly.pdbx_strand_id
1 'polypeptide(L)'
;MAYAHLGVDVSDPATPFDSAKTFEGKLDHVCLAVRKLAPAVAMLERTLGYKPRTAPVENTRQKVVVQFLSRPGSIDIKLIEPASLDSPLVEFIKKGGGGLHHLAFRTESVEAACEDLKSRGARIVTAPEPGEAFDETPIAFAFLGMGLNVELIETDERRSESGPEGLAPDPKI
;
A
#
# COMPACT_ATOMS: atom_id res chain seq x y z
N MET A 1 12.94 -24.45 -14.89
CA MET A 1 14.42 -24.61 -14.88
C MET A 1 15.09 -23.24 -14.92
N ALA A 2 14.99 -22.41 -13.86
CA ALA A 2 15.64 -21.09 -13.86
C ALA A 2 15.76 -20.45 -12.45
N TYR A 3 16.35 -21.13 -11.46
CA TYR A 3 16.78 -20.47 -10.20
C TYR A 3 18.08 -21.03 -9.61
N ALA A 4 18.70 -22.04 -10.24
CA ALA A 4 19.86 -22.75 -9.69
C ALA A 4 21.16 -21.91 -9.57
N HIS A 5 21.25 -20.74 -10.20
CA HIS A 5 22.46 -19.89 -10.15
C HIS A 5 22.46 -18.86 -9.01
N LEU A 6 21.38 -18.74 -8.25
CA LEU A 6 21.31 -17.81 -7.11
C LEU A 6 21.69 -18.45 -5.77
N GLY A 7 22.03 -19.75 -5.75
CA GLY A 7 22.29 -20.48 -4.52
C GLY A 7 21.08 -20.60 -3.59
N VAL A 8 19.89 -20.24 -4.07
CA VAL A 8 18.63 -20.36 -3.33
C VAL A 8 17.98 -21.67 -3.75
N ASP A 9 18.12 -22.67 -2.90
CA ASP A 9 17.36 -23.90 -3.02
C ASP A 9 15.93 -23.64 -2.56
N VAL A 10 15.03 -23.39 -3.51
CA VAL A 10 13.59 -23.20 -3.26
C VAL A 10 12.90 -24.48 -2.78
N SER A 11 13.62 -25.61 -2.70
CA SER A 11 13.15 -26.87 -2.13
C SER A 11 13.72 -27.18 -0.75
N ASP A 12 14.59 -26.33 -0.19
CA ASP A 12 15.13 -26.47 1.16
C ASP A 12 14.15 -25.91 2.22
N PRO A 13 13.52 -26.75 3.06
CA PRO A 13 12.59 -26.33 4.09
C PRO A 13 13.27 -25.72 5.32
N ALA A 14 14.61 -25.53 5.34
CA ALA A 14 15.38 -25.14 6.53
C ALA A 14 15.92 -23.69 6.55
N THR A 15 15.46 -22.80 5.68
CA THR A 15 15.13 -21.42 6.11
C THR A 15 13.76 -21.05 5.58
N PRO A 16 12.71 -21.67 6.14
CA PRO A 16 11.36 -21.32 5.77
C PRO A 16 11.16 -19.85 6.10
N PHE A 17 10.40 -19.16 5.26
CA PHE A 17 9.63 -18.02 5.72
C PHE A 17 8.99 -18.45 7.05
N ASP A 18 9.43 -17.92 8.20
CA ASP A 18 8.76 -18.21 9.47
C ASP A 18 7.43 -17.47 9.46
N SER A 19 6.48 -18.06 8.72
CA SER A 19 5.18 -17.49 8.37
C SER A 19 4.26 -17.32 9.57
N ALA A 20 4.70 -17.75 10.75
CA ALA A 20 3.89 -17.76 11.96
C ALA A 20 3.97 -16.46 12.76
N LYS A 21 4.88 -15.51 12.46
CA LYS A 21 5.06 -14.29 13.27
C LYS A 21 5.44 -13.00 12.57
N THR A 22 5.95 -13.02 11.33
CA THR A 22 6.59 -11.80 10.77
C THR A 22 6.03 -11.33 9.43
N PHE A 23 5.39 -12.17 8.61
CA PHE A 23 4.78 -11.76 7.34
C PHE A 23 3.96 -12.91 6.76
N GLU A 24 2.67 -12.69 6.55
CA GLU A 24 1.75 -13.78 6.17
C GLU A 24 1.87 -14.16 4.68
N GLY A 25 2.63 -13.37 3.90
CA GLY A 25 2.78 -13.58 2.46
C GLY A 25 1.51 -13.35 1.64
N LYS A 26 0.39 -13.04 2.30
CA LYS A 26 -0.90 -12.74 1.68
C LYS A 26 -0.87 -11.33 1.10
N LEU A 27 -1.10 -11.24 -0.21
CA LEU A 27 -1.29 -9.96 -0.88
C LEU A 27 -2.58 -9.31 -0.39
N ASP A 28 -2.46 -8.11 0.15
CA ASP A 28 -3.58 -7.34 0.69
C ASP A 28 -4.28 -6.55 -0.42
N HIS A 29 -3.51 -5.70 -1.10
CA HIS A 29 -4.00 -4.90 -2.22
C HIS A 29 -2.87 -4.57 -3.20
N VAL A 30 -3.28 -4.11 -4.37
CA VAL A 30 -2.38 -3.53 -5.39
C VAL A 30 -2.59 -2.04 -5.44
N CYS A 31 -1.52 -1.25 -5.33
CA CYS A 31 -1.61 0.20 -5.42
C CYS A 31 -1.26 0.71 -6.81
N LEU A 32 -2.15 1.51 -7.40
CA LEU A 32 -1.94 2.19 -8.67
C LEU A 32 -1.88 3.71 -8.46
N ALA A 33 -0.80 4.33 -8.95
CA ALA A 33 -0.69 5.77 -9.05
C ALA A 33 -1.44 6.27 -10.27
N VAL A 34 -2.32 7.25 -10.09
CA VAL A 34 -3.16 7.79 -11.15
C VAL A 34 -3.13 9.31 -11.14
N ARG A 35 -3.31 9.93 -12.31
CA ARG A 35 -3.40 11.39 -12.44
C ARG A 35 -4.62 11.95 -11.72
N LYS A 36 -5.74 11.22 -11.81
CA LYS A 36 -7.04 11.55 -11.22
C LYS A 36 -7.77 10.27 -10.83
N LEU A 37 -8.37 10.25 -9.63
CA LEU A 37 -9.15 9.12 -9.12
C LEU A 37 -10.37 8.86 -9.97
N ALA A 38 -11.21 9.86 -10.21
CA ALA A 38 -12.52 9.67 -10.86
C ALA A 38 -12.43 8.98 -12.24
N PRO A 39 -11.55 9.37 -13.18
CA PRO A 39 -11.39 8.64 -14.44
C PRO A 39 -10.88 7.21 -14.28
N ALA A 40 -9.98 6.97 -13.31
CA ALA A 40 -9.41 5.65 -13.05
C ALA A 40 -10.42 4.69 -12.40
N VAL A 41 -11.20 5.17 -11.43
CA VAL A 41 -12.34 4.45 -10.84
C VAL A 41 -13.30 4.03 -11.94
N ALA A 42 -13.73 4.98 -12.78
CA ALA A 42 -14.68 4.70 -13.83
C ALA A 42 -14.12 3.72 -14.88
N MET A 43 -12.81 3.73 -15.13
CA MET A 43 -12.16 2.75 -16.01
C MET A 43 -12.21 1.35 -15.39
N LEU A 44 -11.70 1.18 -14.16
CA LEU A 44 -11.66 -0.12 -13.48
C LEU A 44 -13.06 -0.71 -13.27
N GLU A 45 -14.04 0.14 -13.00
CA GLU A 45 -15.44 -0.25 -12.90
C GLU A 45 -15.97 -0.81 -14.21
N ARG A 46 -15.78 -0.11 -15.33
CA ARG A 46 -16.29 -0.53 -16.63
C ARG A 46 -15.54 -1.74 -17.21
N THR A 47 -14.24 -1.87 -16.97
CA THR A 47 -13.42 -2.91 -17.61
C THR A 47 -13.27 -4.17 -16.77
N LEU A 48 -13.15 -4.03 -15.45
CA LEU A 48 -12.84 -5.15 -14.54
C LEU A 48 -13.94 -5.40 -13.50
N GLY A 49 -14.94 -4.51 -13.40
CA GLY A 49 -16.07 -4.64 -12.48
C GLY A 49 -15.75 -4.28 -11.03
N TYR A 50 -14.66 -3.55 -10.78
CA TYR A 50 -14.35 -3.01 -9.46
C TYR A 50 -15.32 -1.88 -9.07
N LYS A 51 -15.66 -1.77 -7.79
CA LYS A 51 -16.51 -0.70 -7.26
C LYS A 51 -15.79 0.02 -6.13
N PRO A 52 -16.06 1.32 -5.90
CA PRO A 52 -15.57 2.01 -4.70
C PRO A 52 -15.93 1.23 -3.44
N ARG A 53 -14.91 0.85 -2.65
CA ARG A 53 -15.05 0.27 -1.31
C ARG A 53 -15.12 1.38 -0.26
N THR A 54 -14.34 2.45 -0.47
CA THR A 54 -14.29 3.62 0.40
C THR A 54 -14.60 4.89 -0.39
N ALA A 55 -14.96 5.95 0.33
CA ALA A 55 -14.81 7.31 -0.18
C ALA A 55 -13.32 7.70 -0.31
N PRO A 56 -12.99 8.75 -1.07
CA PRO A 56 -11.62 9.27 -1.11
C PRO A 56 -11.18 9.84 0.24
N VAL A 57 -9.97 9.50 0.67
CA VAL A 57 -9.38 9.98 1.93
C VAL A 57 -8.07 10.69 1.61
N GLU A 58 -7.87 11.89 2.15
CA GLU A 58 -6.58 12.55 2.07
C GLU A 58 -5.59 11.90 3.05
N ASN A 59 -4.43 11.51 2.53
CA ASN A 59 -3.26 11.12 3.31
C ASN A 59 -2.28 12.30 3.28
N THR A 60 -2.24 13.04 4.38
CA THR A 60 -1.45 14.25 4.53
C THR A 60 0.04 13.95 4.62
N ARG A 61 0.42 12.79 5.17
CA ARG A 61 1.81 12.35 5.33
C ARG A 61 2.48 12.07 3.99
N GLN A 62 1.74 11.40 3.10
CA GLN A 62 2.19 11.01 1.76
C GLN A 62 1.80 12.02 0.67
N LYS A 63 0.98 13.03 1.03
CA LYS A 63 0.45 14.07 0.13
C LYS A 63 -0.31 13.46 -1.06
N VAL A 64 -1.19 12.51 -0.78
CA VAL A 64 -2.01 11.83 -1.80
C VAL A 64 -3.45 11.72 -1.33
N VAL A 65 -4.38 11.65 -2.29
CA VAL A 65 -5.75 11.21 -2.04
C VAL A 65 -5.84 9.73 -2.38
N VAL A 66 -6.37 8.94 -1.47
CA VAL A 66 -6.43 7.48 -1.52
C VAL A 66 -7.88 7.04 -1.71
N GLN A 67 -8.11 6.04 -2.54
CA GLN A 67 -9.43 5.37 -2.61
C GLN A 67 -9.26 3.87 -2.87
N PHE A 68 -9.95 3.05 -2.07
CA PHE A 68 -9.98 1.61 -2.28
C PHE A 68 -11.15 1.22 -3.17
N LEU A 69 -10.90 0.26 -4.06
CA LEU A 69 -11.93 -0.43 -4.83
C LEU A 69 -11.88 -1.92 -4.54
N SER A 70 -13.06 -2.53 -4.47
CA SER A 70 -13.22 -3.97 -4.25
C SER A 70 -14.00 -4.62 -5.39
N ARG A 71 -13.82 -5.93 -5.51
CA ARG A 71 -14.56 -6.80 -6.43
C ARG A 71 -14.74 -8.17 -5.77
N PRO A 72 -15.95 -8.77 -5.78
CA PRO A 72 -16.16 -10.08 -5.19
C PRO A 72 -15.18 -11.14 -5.71
N GLY A 73 -14.53 -11.86 -4.79
CA GLY A 73 -13.56 -12.90 -5.11
C GLY A 73 -12.23 -12.38 -5.68
N SER A 74 -11.88 -11.13 -5.43
CA SER A 74 -10.62 -10.52 -5.88
C SER A 74 -9.99 -9.68 -4.78
N ILE A 75 -8.68 -9.45 -4.89
CA ILE A 75 -7.97 -8.48 -4.04
C ILE A 75 -8.41 -7.05 -4.36
N ASP A 76 -8.25 -6.16 -3.38
CA ASP A 76 -8.55 -4.75 -3.57
C ASP A 76 -7.52 -4.05 -4.46
N ILE A 77 -7.99 -3.01 -5.15
CA ILE A 77 -7.14 -2.04 -5.83
C ILE A 77 -7.19 -0.73 -5.05
N LYS A 78 -6.03 -0.27 -4.59
CA LYS A 78 -5.86 1.06 -4.00
C LYS A 78 -5.43 2.03 -5.09
N LEU A 79 -6.17 3.11 -5.28
CA LEU A 79 -5.77 4.20 -6.15
C LEU A 79 -5.18 5.32 -5.30
N ILE A 80 -4.10 5.93 -5.79
CA ILE A 80 -3.52 7.15 -5.22
C ILE A 80 -3.39 8.23 -6.29
N GLU A 81 -3.86 9.43 -5.94
CA GLU A 81 -3.74 10.65 -6.74
C GLU A 81 -2.92 11.68 -5.96
N PRO A 82 -2.06 12.50 -6.59
CA PRO A 82 -1.37 13.59 -5.89
C PRO A 82 -2.39 14.58 -5.29
N ALA A 83 -2.30 14.85 -3.98
CA ALA A 83 -3.15 15.85 -3.32
C ALA A 83 -2.75 17.28 -3.70
N SER A 84 -1.51 17.47 -4.13
CA SER A 84 -0.90 18.76 -4.43
C SER A 84 0.26 18.63 -5.43
N LEU A 85 0.76 19.76 -5.93
CA LEU A 85 1.87 19.80 -6.88
C LEU A 85 3.24 19.44 -6.26
N ASP A 86 3.37 19.54 -4.94
CA ASP A 86 4.57 19.18 -4.18
C ASP A 86 4.52 17.73 -3.64
N SER A 87 3.51 16.95 -4.04
CA SER A 87 3.43 15.52 -3.73
C SER A 87 4.57 14.75 -4.41
N PRO A 88 5.25 13.83 -3.71
CA PRO A 88 6.31 13.01 -4.30
C PRO A 88 5.80 12.13 -5.45
N LEU A 89 4.49 11.85 -5.49
CA LEU A 89 3.83 11.08 -6.53
C LEU A 89 3.84 11.79 -7.90
N VAL A 90 3.97 13.13 -7.93
CA VAL A 90 3.96 13.93 -9.17
C VAL A 90 5.06 13.49 -10.12
N GLU A 91 6.28 13.27 -9.62
CA GLU A 91 7.40 12.86 -10.45
C GLU A 91 7.26 11.43 -10.97
N PHE A 92 6.65 10.54 -10.18
CA PHE A 92 6.30 9.19 -10.63
C PHE A 92 5.33 9.23 -11.82
N ILE A 93 4.26 10.01 -11.70
CA ILE A 93 3.23 10.15 -12.73
C ILE A 93 3.78 10.83 -13.98
N LYS A 94 4.65 11.84 -13.86
CA LYS A 94 5.26 12.52 -15.02
C LYS A 94 6.12 11.56 -15.86
N LYS A 95 6.89 10.70 -15.20
CA LYS A 95 7.84 9.79 -15.87
C LYS A 95 7.14 8.63 -16.60
N GLY A 96 6.06 8.09 -16.03
CA GLY A 96 5.42 6.87 -16.53
C GLY A 96 3.94 6.99 -16.91
N GLY A 97 3.31 8.15 -16.69
CA GLY A 97 1.87 8.34 -16.87
C GLY A 97 1.00 7.83 -15.72
N GLY A 98 1.62 7.24 -14.68
CA GLY A 98 0.95 6.50 -13.61
C GLY A 98 1.24 4.99 -13.72
N GLY A 99 0.45 4.16 -13.05
CA GLY A 99 0.54 2.70 -13.10
C GLY A 99 0.85 2.06 -11.75
N LEU A 100 1.33 0.82 -11.78
CA LEU A 100 1.66 0.05 -10.57
C LEU A 100 2.72 0.78 -9.73
N HIS A 101 2.38 1.10 -8.48
CA HIS A 101 3.23 1.87 -7.57
C HIS A 101 3.86 0.99 -6.48
N HIS A 102 3.06 0.15 -5.83
CA HIS A 102 3.53 -0.85 -4.87
C HIS A 102 2.55 -2.02 -4.77
N LEU A 103 3.06 -3.12 -4.21
CA LEU A 103 2.26 -4.24 -3.73
C LEU A 103 2.18 -4.13 -2.20
N ALA A 104 1.03 -4.46 -1.63
CA ALA A 104 0.86 -4.48 -0.18
C ALA A 104 0.68 -5.91 0.33
N PHE A 105 1.34 -6.26 1.43
CA PHE A 105 1.24 -7.59 2.04
C PHE A 105 0.82 -7.50 3.50
N ARG A 106 0.11 -8.55 3.93
CA ARG A 106 -0.34 -8.70 5.31
C ARG A 106 0.77 -9.17 6.24
N THR A 107 0.75 -8.64 7.45
CA THR A 107 1.60 -9.03 8.57
C THR A 107 0.81 -8.91 9.88
N GLU A 108 1.22 -9.65 10.91
CA GLU A 108 0.68 -9.51 12.27
C GLU A 108 1.30 -8.32 13.02
N SER A 109 2.51 -7.88 12.63
CA SER A 109 3.17 -6.68 13.17
C SER A 109 4.05 -6.04 12.10
N VAL A 110 3.81 -4.76 11.85
CA VAL A 110 4.60 -3.98 10.88
C VAL A 110 6.05 -3.79 11.36
N GLU A 111 6.27 -3.61 12.65
CA GLU A 111 7.61 -3.48 13.25
C GLU A 111 8.43 -4.75 13.05
N ALA A 112 7.88 -5.91 13.46
CA ALA A 112 8.57 -7.20 13.34
C ALA A 112 8.85 -7.55 11.87
N ALA A 113 7.91 -7.25 10.98
CA ALA A 113 8.09 -7.42 9.54
C ALA A 113 9.22 -6.55 8.98
N CYS A 114 9.33 -5.29 9.43
CA CYS A 114 10.42 -4.41 9.02
C CYS A 114 11.80 -4.94 9.44
N GLU A 115 11.92 -5.43 10.68
CA GLU A 115 13.17 -6.00 11.17
C GLU A 115 13.57 -7.25 10.39
N ASP A 116 12.63 -8.16 10.15
CA ASP A 116 12.84 -9.38 9.37
C ASP A 116 13.27 -9.05 7.93
N LEU A 117 12.53 -8.19 7.22
CA LEU A 117 12.87 -7.78 5.85
C LEU A 117 14.25 -7.10 5.78
N LYS A 118 14.57 -6.24 6.74
CA LYS A 118 15.88 -5.58 6.81
C LYS A 118 17.02 -6.60 7.02
N SER A 119 16.82 -7.59 7.87
CA SER A 119 17.81 -8.67 8.10
C SER A 119 18.10 -9.49 6.83
N ARG A 120 17.12 -9.54 5.90
CA ARG A 120 17.19 -10.24 4.62
C ARG A 120 17.64 -9.36 3.45
N GLY A 121 18.06 -8.12 3.72
CA GLY A 121 18.63 -7.22 2.73
C GLY A 121 17.63 -6.26 2.07
N ALA A 122 16.37 -6.22 2.50
CA ALA A 122 15.46 -5.17 2.08
C ALA A 122 15.89 -3.82 2.67
N ARG A 123 15.60 -2.74 1.95
CA ARG A 123 15.80 -1.37 2.46
C ARG A 123 14.48 -0.80 2.93
N ILE A 124 14.36 -0.51 4.23
CA ILE A 124 13.20 0.24 4.75
C ILE A 124 13.25 1.67 4.21
N VAL A 125 12.21 2.05 3.48
CA VAL A 125 12.03 3.38 2.86
C VAL A 125 11.31 4.30 3.84
N THR A 126 10.26 3.77 4.47
CA THR A 126 9.46 4.45 5.47
C THR A 126 9.37 3.52 6.68
N ALA A 127 9.87 3.98 7.82
CA ALA A 127 9.73 3.26 9.09
C ALA A 127 8.24 3.21 9.49
N PRO A 128 7.85 2.31 10.40
CA PRO A 128 6.46 2.21 10.87
C PRO A 128 5.89 3.57 11.27
N GLU A 129 4.79 3.98 10.64
CA GLU A 129 4.09 5.23 10.92
C GLU A 129 2.56 5.06 10.78
N PRO A 130 1.74 5.94 11.39
CA PRO A 130 0.29 5.84 11.28
C PRO A 130 -0.22 5.94 9.83
N GLY A 131 -1.01 4.95 9.41
CA GLY A 131 -1.66 4.92 8.11
C GLY A 131 -3.03 5.57 8.13
N GLU A 132 -3.15 6.83 7.69
CA GLU A 132 -4.42 7.59 7.69
C GLU A 132 -5.55 6.91 6.90
N ALA A 133 -5.21 6.13 5.87
CA ALA A 133 -6.20 5.36 5.09
C ALA A 133 -6.64 4.03 5.77
N PHE A 134 -5.97 3.67 6.87
CA PHE A 134 -6.12 2.43 7.64
C PHE A 134 -6.44 2.74 9.12
N ASP A 135 -7.14 3.84 9.37
CA ASP A 135 -7.52 4.33 10.72
C ASP A 135 -6.35 4.43 11.70
N GLU A 136 -5.26 5.05 11.25
CA GLU A 136 -4.03 5.29 12.01
C GLU A 136 -3.26 4.01 12.39
N THR A 137 -3.72 2.84 11.95
CA THR A 137 -2.96 1.59 12.09
C THR A 137 -1.60 1.75 11.40
N PRO A 138 -0.49 1.33 12.04
CA PRO A 138 0.84 1.35 11.46
C PRO A 138 0.92 0.78 10.04
N ILE A 139 1.69 1.46 9.20
CA ILE A 139 2.13 0.99 7.89
C ILE A 139 3.63 1.27 7.73
N ALA A 140 4.29 0.52 6.87
CA ALA A 140 5.68 0.78 6.51
C ALA A 140 5.94 0.44 5.04
N PHE A 141 6.98 1.04 4.47
CA PHE A 141 7.41 0.76 3.10
C PHE A 141 8.82 0.18 3.07
N ALA A 142 8.99 -0.91 2.34
CA ALA A 142 10.27 -1.54 2.06
C ALA A 142 10.53 -1.58 0.55
N PHE A 143 11.77 -1.35 0.16
CA PHE A 143 12.26 -1.53 -1.21
C PHE A 143 13.02 -2.84 -1.30
N LEU A 144 12.56 -3.73 -2.17
CA LEU A 144 13.14 -5.08 -2.35
C LEU A 144 14.15 -5.15 -3.50
N GLY A 145 14.49 -4.03 -4.13
CA GLY A 145 15.21 -4.04 -5.41
C GLY A 145 14.26 -4.20 -6.60
N MET A 146 14.81 -4.30 -7.81
CA MET A 146 14.06 -4.49 -9.07
C MET A 146 13.00 -3.43 -9.39
N GLY A 147 13.01 -2.29 -8.70
CA GLY A 147 11.95 -1.28 -8.83
C GLY A 147 10.68 -1.61 -8.02
N LEU A 148 10.70 -2.63 -7.16
CA LEU A 148 9.56 -3.04 -6.35
C LEU A 148 9.58 -2.39 -4.96
N ASN A 149 8.61 -1.52 -4.73
CA ASN A 149 8.23 -1.08 -3.39
C ASN A 149 7.12 -1.97 -2.85
N VAL A 150 7.20 -2.27 -1.56
CA VAL A 150 6.24 -3.08 -0.84
C VAL A 150 5.74 -2.30 0.38
N GLU A 151 4.43 -2.33 0.59
CA GLU A 151 3.77 -1.80 1.78
C GLU A 151 3.41 -2.94 2.73
N LEU A 152 3.58 -2.73 4.03
CA LEU A 152 3.24 -3.68 5.09
C LEU A 152 1.96 -3.23 5.77
N ILE A 153 0.98 -4.14 5.87
CA ILE A 153 -0.37 -3.86 6.37
C ILE A 153 -0.76 -4.85 7.47
N GLU A 154 -1.07 -4.35 8.66
CA GLU A 154 -1.51 -5.19 9.78
C GLU A 154 -3.03 -5.20 10.02
N THR A 155 -3.81 -4.43 9.25
CA THR A 155 -5.28 -4.36 9.40
C THR A 155 -6.09 -4.60 8.11
N ASP A 156 -7.31 -5.13 8.25
CA ASP A 156 -8.33 -5.18 7.18
C ASP A 156 -9.12 -3.86 7.07
N GLU A 157 -8.98 -2.97 8.06
CA GLU A 157 -9.69 -1.71 8.13
C GLU A 157 -9.28 -0.79 6.99
N ARG A 158 -10.27 -0.09 6.43
CA ARG A 158 -10.10 0.90 5.37
C ARG A 158 -11.01 2.07 5.73
N ARG A 159 -10.44 3.25 5.97
CA ARG A 159 -11.20 4.42 6.41
C ARG A 159 -12.33 4.72 5.41
N SER A 160 -13.57 4.67 5.88
CA SER A 160 -14.77 4.90 5.07
C SER A 160 -15.56 6.09 5.60
N GLU A 161 -15.07 7.32 5.44
CA GLU A 161 -15.77 8.59 5.76
C GLU A 161 -16.56 8.67 7.09
N SER A 162 -16.26 7.85 8.10
CA SER A 162 -16.83 7.96 9.44
C SER A 162 -15.75 7.83 10.51
N GLY A 163 -15.09 8.94 10.83
CA GLY A 163 -14.31 9.10 12.06
C GLY A 163 -13.88 10.56 12.29
N PRO A 164 -13.72 10.97 13.55
CA PRO A 164 -14.82 11.26 14.48
C PRO A 164 -15.56 12.56 14.10
N GLU A 165 -16.78 12.75 14.60
CA GLU A 165 -17.42 14.07 14.57
C GLU A 165 -16.52 15.13 15.22
N GLY A 166 -16.36 16.26 14.52
CA GLY A 166 -16.24 17.57 15.15
C GLY A 166 -14.91 17.91 15.82
N LEU A 167 -13.96 18.41 15.02
CA LEU A 167 -13.32 19.66 15.42
C LEU A 167 -13.93 20.77 14.56
N ALA A 168 -14.93 21.45 15.13
CA ALA A 168 -15.36 22.73 14.58
C ALA A 168 -14.12 23.64 14.46
N PRO A 169 -13.98 24.42 13.38
CA PRO A 169 -12.91 25.40 13.31
C PRO A 169 -13.01 26.31 14.54
N ASP A 170 -11.91 26.44 15.27
CA ASP A 170 -11.79 27.39 16.38
C ASP A 170 -12.16 28.79 15.82
N PRO A 171 -13.22 29.44 16.32
CA PRO A 171 -13.71 30.69 15.73
C PRO A 171 -12.81 31.89 16.06
N LYS A 172 -11.52 31.68 16.35
CA LYS A 172 -10.56 32.74 16.66
C LYS A 172 -9.16 32.45 16.11
N ILE A 173 -8.98 32.61 14.81
CA ILE A 173 -7.82 33.29 14.21
C ILE A 173 -8.30 34.15 13.05
#